data_AF-A0A0M8XBG2-F1
#
_entry.id   AF-A0A0M8XBG2-F1
#
_cell.length_a   1.000
_cell.length_b   1.000
_cell.length_c   1.000
_cell.angle_alpha   90.00
_cell.angle_beta   90.00
_cell.angle_gamma   90.00
#
_symmetry.space_group_name_H-M   'P 1'
#
loop_
_entity.id
_entity.type
_entity.pdbx_description
1 polymer ?
#
loop_
_entity_poly.entity_id
_entity_poly.type
_entity_poly.pdbx_seq_one_letter_code
_entity_poly.pdbx_strand_id
1 'polypeptide(L)'
;MTFENPPALPHEVVVETLERALRDRAAEGEAASVLVGSALNDDDMEFVEYWCVQVGTRAVPGSPLLGLAGLCLGHTARRFGRLSEEALALVKSLAERAEADPSDVDGRAVDGYDDVRDFLHLW
;
A
#
# COMPACT_ATOMS: atom_id res chain seq x y z
N MET A 1 19.94 9.92 -4.86
CA MET A 1 18.95 8.91 -4.43
C MET A 1 19.71 7.87 -3.62
N THR A 2 19.32 7.63 -2.39
CA THR A 2 19.95 6.64 -1.50
C THR A 2 19.00 5.45 -1.40
N PHE A 3 19.53 4.24 -1.53
CA PHE A 3 18.74 3.02 -1.30
C PHE A 3 18.56 2.82 0.21
N GLU A 4 17.34 2.51 0.62
CA GLU A 4 16.99 2.11 1.98
C GLU A 4 16.17 0.83 1.90
N ASN A 5 16.46 -0.13 2.79
CA ASN A 5 15.67 -1.35 2.94
C ASN A 5 14.87 -1.25 4.25
N PRO A 6 13.57 -0.91 4.21
CA PRO A 6 12.80 -0.69 5.43
C PRO A 6 12.65 -2.01 6.21
N PRO A 7 12.95 -2.03 7.52
CA PRO A 7 12.87 -3.24 8.31
C PRO A 7 11.41 -3.63 8.59
N ALA A 8 11.18 -4.91 8.89
CA ALA A 8 9.97 -5.31 9.62
C ALA A 8 10.00 -4.67 11.02
N LEU A 9 8.87 -4.08 11.43
CA LEU A 9 8.67 -3.54 12.76
C LEU A 9 7.60 -4.34 13.50
N PRO A 10 7.57 -4.33 14.84
CA PRO A 10 6.46 -4.91 15.60
C PRO A 10 5.12 -4.32 15.15
N HIS A 11 4.08 -5.17 15.05
CA HIS A 11 2.75 -4.76 14.59
C HIS A 11 2.18 -3.56 15.35
N GLU A 12 2.44 -3.46 16.66
CA GLU A 12 2.01 -2.31 17.47
C GLU A 12 2.60 -0.98 16.99
N VAL A 13 3.88 -0.97 16.60
CA VAL A 13 4.58 0.20 16.06
C VAL A 13 4.02 0.55 14.68
N VAL A 14 3.75 -0.47 13.87
CA VAL A 14 3.14 -0.30 12.55
C VAL A 14 1.77 0.37 12.69
N VAL A 15 0.89 -0.20 13.51
CA VAL A 15 -0.46 0.30 13.77
C VAL A 15 -0.41 1.75 14.24
N GLU A 16 0.40 2.06 15.26
CA GLU A 16 0.51 3.42 15.80
C GLU A 16 0.94 4.43 14.73
N THR A 17 1.94 4.07 13.94
CA THR A 17 2.50 4.94 12.91
C THR A 17 1.50 5.22 11.79
N LEU A 18 0.83 4.17 11.29
CA LEU A 18 -0.16 4.30 10.22
C LEU A 18 -1.38 5.10 10.69
N GLU A 19 -1.89 4.80 11.89
CA GLU A 19 -3.01 5.55 12.47
C GLU A 19 -2.67 7.03 12.68
N ARG A 20 -1.43 7.34 13.12
CA ARG A 20 -0.97 8.72 13.25
C ARG A 20 -0.98 9.43 11.90
N ALA A 21 -0.46 8.81 10.84
CA ALA A 21 -0.41 9.41 9.50
C ALA A 21 -1.79 9.62 8.87
N LEU A 22 -2.78 8.79 9.21
CA LEU A 22 -4.17 9.00 8.80
C LEU A 22 -4.83 10.22 9.45
N ARG A 23 -4.25 10.76 10.54
CA ARG A 23 -4.72 11.96 11.23
C ARG A 23 -3.85 13.18 11.00
N ASP A 24 -2.55 12.98 10.75
CA ASP A 24 -1.54 14.02 10.62
C ASP A 24 -0.60 13.75 9.44
N ARG A 25 -0.67 14.61 8.42
CA ARG A 25 0.15 14.50 7.22
C ARG A 25 1.66 14.63 7.50
N ALA A 26 2.06 15.23 8.61
CA ALA A 26 3.48 15.31 8.98
C ALA A 26 4.10 13.93 9.23
N ALA A 27 3.29 12.89 9.47
CA ALA A 27 3.74 11.52 9.68
C ALA A 27 3.73 10.64 8.41
N GLU A 28 3.32 11.16 7.24
CA GLU A 28 3.20 10.36 6.00
C GLU A 28 4.54 9.74 5.56
N GLY A 29 5.66 10.44 5.75
CA GLY A 29 6.98 9.90 5.38
C GLY A 29 7.41 8.70 6.24
N GLU A 30 7.12 8.75 7.54
CA GLU A 30 7.37 7.65 8.47
C GLU A 30 6.45 6.46 8.14
N ALA A 31 5.15 6.73 7.97
CA ALA A 31 4.17 5.72 7.59
C ALA A 31 4.49 5.06 6.24
N ALA A 32 5.02 5.79 5.27
CA ALA A 32 5.44 5.23 4.00
C ALA A 32 6.54 4.16 4.18
N SER A 33 7.55 4.47 4.99
CA SER A 33 8.66 3.54 5.26
C SER A 33 8.15 2.29 6.00
N VAL A 34 7.27 2.47 6.97
CA VAL A 34 6.66 1.39 7.76
C VAL A 34 5.78 0.50 6.90
N LEU A 35 4.90 1.06 6.06
CA LEU A 35 4.01 0.30 5.20
C LEU A 35 4.78 -0.58 4.20
N VAL A 36 5.83 -0.02 3.59
CA VAL A 36 6.71 -0.78 2.67
C VAL A 36 7.47 -1.86 3.43
N GLY A 37 8.01 -1.54 4.61
CA GLY A 37 8.71 -2.52 5.46
C GLY A 37 7.84 -3.73 5.80
N SER A 38 6.58 -3.48 6.18
CA SER A 38 5.60 -4.54 6.40
C SER A 38 5.29 -5.32 5.12
N ALA A 39 4.98 -4.65 4.02
CA ALA A 39 4.64 -5.32 2.76
C ALA A 39 5.79 -6.19 2.19
N LEU A 40 7.04 -5.84 2.45
CA LEU A 40 8.21 -6.59 1.99
C LEU A 40 8.65 -7.71 2.93
N ASN A 41 8.48 -7.55 4.25
CA ASN A 41 9.16 -8.40 5.23
C ASN A 41 8.24 -9.06 6.26
N ASP A 42 7.00 -8.60 6.44
CA ASP A 42 6.08 -9.20 7.41
C ASP A 42 5.49 -10.49 6.83
N ASP A 43 5.47 -11.56 7.62
CA ASP A 43 4.95 -12.87 7.22
C ASP A 43 3.44 -13.00 7.46
N ASP A 44 2.83 -12.08 8.23
CA ASP A 44 1.40 -12.01 8.44
C ASP A 44 0.70 -11.30 7.28
N MET A 45 0.31 -12.09 6.28
CA MET A 45 -0.40 -11.59 5.10
C MET A 45 -1.70 -10.84 5.47
N GLU A 46 -2.47 -11.35 6.44
CA GLU A 46 -3.76 -10.75 6.79
C GLU A 46 -3.56 -9.38 7.42
N PHE A 47 -2.53 -9.23 8.26
CA PHE A 47 -2.14 -7.96 8.84
C PHE A 47 -1.68 -6.95 7.76
N VAL A 48 -0.79 -7.38 6.85
CA VAL A 48 -0.29 -6.52 5.77
C VAL A 48 -1.41 -6.05 4.88
N GLU A 49 -2.25 -6.97 4.41
CA GLU A 49 -3.36 -6.65 3.51
C GLU A 49 -4.36 -5.70 4.20
N TYR A 50 -4.74 -5.99 5.45
CA TYR A 50 -5.63 -5.15 6.23
C TYR A 50 -5.13 -3.70 6.30
N TRP A 51 -3.85 -3.49 6.62
CA TRP A 51 -3.32 -2.13 6.74
C TRP A 51 -3.14 -1.43 5.39
N CYS A 52 -2.81 -2.15 4.32
CA CYS A 52 -2.84 -1.57 2.98
C CYS A 52 -4.27 -1.09 2.62
N VAL A 53 -5.29 -1.89 2.96
CA VAL A 53 -6.70 -1.52 2.74
C VAL A 53 -7.11 -0.31 3.57
N GLN A 54 -6.76 -0.29 4.87
CA GLN A 54 -7.06 0.84 5.75
C GLN A 54 -6.43 2.13 5.24
N VAL A 55 -5.15 2.09 4.86
CA VAL A 55 -4.44 3.25 4.33
C VAL A 55 -5.03 3.71 3.00
N GLY A 56 -5.20 2.79 2.05
CA GLY A 56 -5.72 3.11 0.71
C GLY A 56 -7.16 3.63 0.71
N THR A 57 -7.94 3.31 1.76
CA THR A 57 -9.33 3.79 1.91
C THR A 57 -9.41 5.10 2.67
N ARG A 58 -8.59 5.29 3.71
CA ARG A 58 -8.74 6.39 4.68
C ARG A 58 -7.81 7.58 4.43
N ALA A 59 -6.72 7.40 3.70
CA ALA A 59 -5.83 8.51 3.36
C ALA A 59 -6.56 9.53 2.47
N VAL A 60 -6.32 10.81 2.73
CA VAL A 60 -7.03 11.88 2.00
C VAL A 60 -6.47 12.04 0.57
N PRO A 61 -7.27 12.54 -0.40
CA PRO A 61 -6.82 12.81 -1.76
C PRO A 61 -5.48 13.56 -1.83
N GLY A 62 -4.62 13.15 -2.77
CA GLY A 62 -3.26 13.67 -2.92
C GLY A 62 -2.29 13.26 -1.81
N SER A 63 -2.63 12.25 -1.00
CA SER A 63 -1.69 11.65 -0.05
C SER A 63 -0.78 10.68 -0.79
N PRO A 64 0.56 10.72 -0.59
CA PRO A 64 1.47 9.75 -1.17
C PRO A 64 1.24 8.33 -0.64
N LEU A 65 0.46 8.17 0.44
CA LEU A 65 0.12 6.86 0.98
C LEU A 65 -0.90 6.10 0.12
N LEU A 66 -1.70 6.79 -0.70
CA LEU A 66 -2.68 6.15 -1.59
C LEU A 66 -1.99 5.32 -2.67
N GLY A 67 -1.06 5.92 -3.42
CA GLY A 67 -0.27 5.22 -4.44
C GLY A 67 0.57 4.09 -3.83
N LEU A 68 1.11 4.34 -2.63
CA LEU A 68 1.92 3.36 -1.91
C LEU A 68 1.13 2.16 -1.40
N ALA A 69 -0.12 2.36 -0.95
CA ALA A 69 -1.01 1.27 -0.56
C ALA A 69 -1.28 0.33 -1.76
N GLY A 70 -1.53 0.90 -2.94
CA GLY A 70 -1.67 0.12 -4.17
C GLY A 70 -0.41 -0.69 -4.49
N LEU A 71 0.78 -0.07 -4.44
CA LEU A 71 2.06 -0.76 -4.64
C LEU A 71 2.30 -1.88 -3.63
N CYS A 72 1.98 -1.65 -2.35
CA CYS A 72 2.14 -2.64 -1.28
C CYS A 72 1.17 -3.82 -1.45
N LEU A 73 -0.04 -3.61 -1.99
CA LEU A 73 -0.92 -4.71 -2.39
C LEU A 73 -0.34 -5.52 -3.55
N GLY A 74 0.33 -4.87 -4.52
CA GLY A 74 1.11 -5.55 -5.57
C GLY A 74 2.21 -6.46 -4.99
N HIS A 75 2.99 -5.95 -4.04
CA HIS A 75 3.97 -6.76 -3.31
C HIS A 75 3.34 -7.91 -2.52
N THR A 76 2.17 -7.67 -1.92
CA THR A 76 1.42 -8.69 -1.17
C THR A 76 0.96 -9.82 -2.11
N ALA A 77 0.37 -9.47 -3.26
CA ALA A 77 0.00 -10.44 -4.30
C ALA A 77 1.22 -11.22 -4.80
N ARG A 78 2.34 -10.55 -5.06
CA ARG A 78 3.60 -11.18 -5.47
C ARG A 78 4.16 -12.16 -4.46
N ARG A 79 4.14 -11.81 -3.17
CA ARG A 79 4.72 -12.64 -2.09
C ARG A 79 3.82 -13.82 -1.73
N PHE A 80 2.52 -13.59 -1.65
CA PHE A 80 1.57 -14.56 -1.08
C PHE A 80 0.69 -15.25 -2.12
N GLY A 81 0.69 -14.79 -3.38
CA GLY A 81 -0.05 -15.40 -4.48
C GLY A 81 -1.58 -15.25 -4.37
N ARG A 82 -2.07 -14.36 -3.52
CA ARG A 82 -3.49 -14.06 -3.33
C ARG A 82 -3.72 -12.67 -2.75
N LEU A 83 -4.93 -12.16 -2.93
CA LEU A 83 -5.51 -11.02 -2.24
C LEU A 83 -6.98 -11.32 -1.94
N SER A 84 -7.57 -10.67 -0.93
CA SER A 84 -9.04 -10.66 -0.79
C SER A 84 -9.72 -9.88 -1.93
N GLU A 85 -11.03 -10.10 -2.10
CA GLU A 85 -11.84 -9.35 -3.06
C GLU A 85 -11.86 -7.85 -2.76
N GLU A 86 -11.84 -7.47 -1.47
CA GLU A 86 -11.79 -6.07 -1.04
C GLU A 86 -10.48 -5.41 -1.46
N ALA A 87 -9.35 -6.07 -1.17
CA ALA A 87 -8.03 -5.59 -1.56
C ALA A 87 -7.90 -5.49 -3.10
N LEU A 88 -8.44 -6.46 -3.84
CA LEU A 88 -8.43 -6.45 -5.30
C LEU A 88 -9.28 -5.30 -5.87
N ALA A 89 -10.46 -5.03 -5.30
CA ALA A 89 -11.29 -3.91 -5.70
C ALA A 89 -10.61 -2.56 -5.40
N LEU A 90 -9.94 -2.46 -4.25
CA LEU A 90 -9.23 -1.24 -3.85
C LEU A 90 -8.04 -0.94 -4.76
N VAL A 91 -7.15 -1.90 -5.03
CA VAL A 91 -5.96 -1.67 -5.87
C VAL A 91 -6.37 -1.24 -7.29
N LYS A 92 -7.43 -1.83 -7.85
CA LYS A 92 -7.99 -1.42 -9.13
C LYS A 92 -8.54 0.01 -9.09
N SER A 93 -9.32 0.35 -8.07
CA SER A 93 -9.88 1.70 -7.88
C SER A 93 -8.79 2.76 -7.73
N LEU A 94 -7.71 2.46 -7.01
CA LEU A 94 -6.56 3.36 -6.86
C LEU A 94 -5.82 3.55 -8.20
N ALA A 95 -5.64 2.50 -8.99
CA ALA A 95 -5.04 2.60 -10.32
C ALA A 95 -5.89 3.46 -11.26
N GLU A 96 -7.21 3.24 -11.30
CA GLU A 96 -8.15 4.05 -12.10
C GLU A 96 -8.11 5.53 -11.71
N ARG A 97 -8.01 5.83 -10.39
CA ARG A 97 -7.85 7.20 -9.89
C ARG A 97 -6.51 7.80 -10.31
N ALA A 98 -5.43 7.03 -10.28
CA ALA A 98 -4.10 7.50 -10.68
C ALA A 98 -4.02 7.81 -12.19
N GLU A 99 -4.69 7.00 -13.02
CA GLU A 99 -4.80 7.27 -14.46
C GLU A 99 -5.63 8.51 -14.76
N ALA A 100 -6.70 8.74 -13.99
CA ALA A 100 -7.59 9.89 -14.17
C ALA A 100 -6.99 11.21 -13.66
N ASP A 101 -6.34 11.19 -12.50
CA ASP A 101 -5.74 12.36 -11.85
C ASP A 101 -4.51 11.98 -11.00
N PRO A 102 -3.29 12.13 -11.54
CA PRO A 102 -2.04 11.87 -10.81
C PRO A 102 -1.82 12.77 -9.58
N SER A 103 -2.59 13.85 -9.42
CA SER A 103 -2.55 14.70 -8.23
C SER A 103 -3.45 14.19 -7.10
N ASP A 104 -4.40 13.30 -7.40
CA ASP A 104 -5.21 12.57 -6.42
C ASP A 104 -4.48 11.31 -5.93
N VAL A 105 -4.05 10.44 -6.86
CA VAL A 105 -3.29 9.22 -6.57
C VAL A 105 -2.11 9.14 -7.52
N ASP A 106 -0.90 8.94 -7.00
CA ASP A 106 0.28 8.84 -7.87
C ASP A 106 0.40 7.49 -8.59
N GLY A 107 1.26 7.44 -9.61
CA GLY A 107 1.41 6.30 -10.52
C GLY A 107 1.84 4.98 -9.87
N ARG A 108 2.30 4.96 -8.62
CA ARG A 108 2.63 3.70 -7.92
C ARG A 108 1.41 2.79 -7.74
N ALA A 109 0.20 3.37 -7.74
CA ALA A 109 -1.03 2.56 -7.74
C ALA A 109 -1.18 1.73 -9.02
N VAL A 110 -0.79 2.28 -10.18
CA VAL A 110 -0.84 1.58 -11.47
C VAL A 110 0.17 0.44 -11.46
N ASP A 111 1.41 0.71 -11.06
CA ASP A 111 2.45 -0.32 -10.93
C ASP A 111 2.01 -1.46 -9.99
N GLY A 112 1.38 -1.10 -8.85
CA GLY A 112 0.83 -2.06 -7.92
C GLY A 112 -0.27 -2.93 -8.52
N TYR A 113 -1.16 -2.35 -9.34
CA TYR A 113 -2.21 -3.12 -10.01
C TYR A 113 -1.65 -4.03 -11.11
N ASP A 114 -0.64 -3.58 -11.86
CA ASP A 114 0.06 -4.41 -12.83
C ASP A 114 0.72 -5.62 -12.16
N ASP A 115 1.41 -5.43 -11.03
CA ASP A 115 1.92 -6.53 -10.19
C ASP A 115 0.79 -7.51 -9.81
N VAL A 116 -0.35 -7.00 -9.35
CA VAL A 116 -1.51 -7.86 -9.00
C VAL A 116 -1.99 -8.67 -10.20
N ARG A 117 -2.10 -8.07 -11.38
CA ARG A 117 -2.54 -8.78 -12.60
C ARG A 117 -1.55 -9.84 -13.04
N ASP A 118 -0.25 -9.52 -12.99
CA ASP A 118 0.83 -10.44 -13.35
C ASP A 118 0.87 -11.64 -12.42
N PHE A 119 0.93 -11.40 -11.11
CA PHE A 119 1.14 -12.45 -10.10
C PHE A 119 -0.12 -13.22 -9.73
N LEU A 120 -1.32 -12.67 -9.96
CA LEU A 120 -2.60 -13.39 -9.77
C LEU A 120 -3.21 -13.89 -11.09
N HIS A 121 -2.57 -13.65 -12.23
CA HIS A 121 -2.98 -14.12 -13.56
C HIS A 121 -4.38 -13.63 -13.98
N LEU A 122 -4.67 -12.33 -13.82
CA LEU A 122 -5.98 -11.71 -14.05
C LEU A 122 -6.11 -11.05 -15.45
N TRP A 123 -5.94 -11.85 -16.51
CA TRP A 123 -6.02 -11.40 -17.91
C TRP A 123 -7.31 -11.84 -18.61
#